data_AF-A0A8J3EVY9-F1
#
_entry.id   AF-A0A8J3EVY9-F1
#
_cell.length_a   1.000
_cell.length_b   1.000
_cell.length_c   1.000
_cell.angle_alpha   90.00
_cell.angle_beta   90.00
_cell.angle_gamma   90.00
#
_symmetry.space_group_name_H-M   'P 1'
#
loop_
_entity.id
_entity.type
_entity.pdbx_description
1 polymer ?
#
loop_
_entity_poly.entity_id
_entity_poly.type
_entity_poly.pdbx_seq_one_letter_code
_entity_poly.pdbx_strand_id
1 'polypeptide(L)'
;MRDLASSYKIDTDLESLRHQLIRIGGLYLAECKNNLDELRAAERKEYQKILAEIDRFGEALETEENYGLAPLMQFAAIRAQEPPPQTTFHKVTEFQKSQAAPYYLELVRLLRLLRTGVEDHITMMQPPKGRKGNSALRDFVLRLSIFWTENTGRKFSFDHHEGQPLTEAYEFVQSVACHLDPNIPEAQIKTAMRYVIGQRNEWEKRANEASNAASPSRE
;
A
#
# COMPACT_ATOMS: atom_id res chain seq x y z
N MET A 1 16.70 -18.24 2.86
CA MET A 1 15.23 -18.26 2.98
C MET A 1 14.75 -18.95 4.25
N ARG A 2 15.10 -20.22 4.53
CA ARG A 2 14.85 -20.83 5.86
C ARG A 2 15.47 -19.99 6.99
N ASP A 3 16.70 -19.53 6.80
CA ASP A 3 17.40 -18.68 7.78
C ASP A 3 16.72 -17.31 7.98
N LEU A 4 16.09 -16.73 6.95
CA LEU A 4 15.38 -15.44 7.05
C LEU A 4 14.10 -15.58 7.89
N ALA A 5 13.30 -16.61 7.63
CA ALA A 5 12.07 -16.85 8.38
C ALA A 5 12.33 -17.06 9.87
N SER A 6 13.36 -17.85 10.20
CA SER A 6 13.78 -18.11 11.58
C SER A 6 14.42 -16.89 12.25
N SER A 7 15.31 -16.17 11.55
CA SER A 7 16.02 -15.01 12.12
C SER A 7 15.08 -13.86 12.44
N TYR A 8 14.00 -13.70 11.68
CA TYR A 8 13.06 -12.58 11.86
C TYR A 8 11.69 -13.00 12.43
N LYS A 9 11.51 -14.26 12.86
CA LYS A 9 10.25 -14.77 13.45
C LYS A 9 9.01 -14.46 12.59
N ILE A 10 9.11 -14.70 11.28
CA ILE A 10 8.00 -14.49 10.34
C ILE A 10 7.01 -15.65 10.46
N ASP A 11 5.76 -15.34 10.82
CA ASP A 11 4.68 -16.33 10.98
C ASP A 11 3.91 -16.50 9.65
N THR A 12 4.57 -17.13 8.68
CA THR A 12 4.00 -17.47 7.37
C THR A 12 4.64 -18.73 6.85
N ASP A 13 3.89 -19.52 6.07
CA ASP A 13 4.44 -20.72 5.46
C ASP A 13 5.63 -20.36 4.54
N LEU A 14 6.64 -21.23 4.53
CA LEU A 14 7.91 -20.96 3.85
C LEU A 14 7.76 -20.78 2.33
N GLU A 15 6.71 -21.33 1.73
CA GLU A 15 6.47 -21.28 0.29
C GLU A 15 5.84 -19.94 -0.13
N SER A 16 4.83 -19.48 0.60
CA SER A 16 4.22 -18.15 0.47
C SER A 16 5.26 -17.06 0.70
N LEU A 17 6.07 -17.18 1.76
CA LEU A 17 7.19 -16.29 2.03
C LEU A 17 8.14 -16.21 0.82
N ARG A 18 8.48 -17.37 0.24
CA ARG A 18 9.37 -17.45 -0.91
C ARG A 18 8.77 -16.81 -2.16
N HIS A 19 7.50 -17.09 -2.46
CA HIS A 19 6.84 -16.51 -3.62
C HIS A 19 6.72 -14.99 -3.54
N GLN A 20 6.39 -14.45 -2.35
CA GLN A 20 6.32 -13.00 -2.16
C GLN A 20 7.69 -12.33 -2.38
N LEU A 21 8.76 -12.84 -1.75
CA LEU A 21 10.09 -12.26 -1.89
C LEU A 21 10.66 -12.42 -3.31
N ILE A 22 10.42 -13.55 -3.98
CA ILE A 22 10.78 -13.72 -5.41
C ILE A 22 10.07 -12.68 -6.27
N ARG A 23 8.77 -12.44 -6.05
CA ARG A 23 8.01 -11.45 -6.81
C ARG A 23 8.54 -10.04 -6.58
N ILE A 24 8.81 -9.67 -5.33
CA ILE A 24 9.37 -8.35 -4.98
C ILE A 24 10.75 -8.16 -5.63
N GLY A 25 11.62 -9.16 -5.54
CA GLY A 25 12.95 -9.11 -6.17
C GLY A 25 12.91 -9.11 -7.70
N GLY A 26 12.01 -9.89 -8.31
CA GLY A 26 11.82 -9.91 -9.76
C GLY A 26 11.39 -8.56 -10.32
N LEU A 27 10.50 -7.84 -9.62
CA LEU A 27 10.09 -6.48 -9.99
C LEU A 27 11.26 -5.50 -9.91
N TYR A 28 12.07 -5.55 -8.84
CA TYR A 28 13.27 -4.72 -8.72
C TYR A 28 14.25 -4.94 -9.89
N LEU A 29 14.54 -6.21 -10.23
CA LEU A 29 15.45 -6.52 -11.33
C LEU A 29 14.89 -6.08 -12.69
N ALA A 30 13.57 -6.16 -12.90
CA ALA A 30 12.94 -5.65 -14.10
C ALA A 30 13.06 -4.13 -14.19
N GLU A 31 12.84 -3.42 -13.09
CA GLU A 31 12.99 -1.97 -12.99
C GLU A 31 14.44 -1.52 -13.28
N CYS A 32 15.44 -2.22 -12.75
CA CYS A 32 16.86 -1.89 -13.01
C CYS A 32 17.28 -2.05 -14.48
N LYS A 33 16.59 -2.88 -15.27
CA LYS A 33 16.96 -3.18 -16.67
C LYS A 33 16.33 -2.24 -17.69
N ASN A 34 15.34 -1.45 -17.30
CA ASN A 34 14.56 -0.64 -18.23
C ASN A 34 14.87 0.86 -18.12
N ASN A 35 14.49 1.63 -19.14
CA ASN A 35 14.46 3.09 -19.06
C ASN A 35 13.32 3.54 -18.12
N LEU A 36 13.64 3.57 -16.82
CA LEU A 36 12.70 3.83 -15.74
C LEU A 36 11.90 5.12 -15.91
N ASP A 37 12.51 6.17 -16.47
CA ASP A 37 11.87 7.46 -16.60
C ASP A 37 10.73 7.44 -17.63
N GLU A 38 10.92 6.76 -18.77
CA GLU A 38 9.89 6.60 -19.81
C GLU A 38 8.79 5.64 -19.37
N LEU A 39 9.16 4.51 -18.76
CA LEU A 39 8.19 3.55 -18.24
C LEU A 39 7.32 4.16 -17.14
N ARG A 40 7.91 4.87 -16.18
CA ARG A 40 7.16 5.54 -15.10
C ARG A 40 6.27 6.66 -15.64
N ALA A 41 6.69 7.37 -16.68
CA ALA A 41 5.84 8.37 -17.32
C ALA A 41 4.61 7.74 -17.97
N ALA A 42 4.79 6.61 -18.66
CA ALA A 42 3.70 5.84 -19.25
C ALA A 42 2.78 5.22 -18.18
N GLU A 43 3.34 4.54 -17.19
CA GLU A 43 2.59 3.96 -16.07
C GLU A 43 1.80 5.03 -15.32
N ARG A 44 2.42 6.18 -14.98
CA ARG A 44 1.71 7.28 -14.32
C ARG A 44 0.50 7.74 -15.12
N LYS A 45 0.60 7.81 -16.45
CA LYS A 45 -0.53 8.17 -17.31
C LYS A 45 -1.65 7.12 -17.25
N GLU A 46 -1.31 5.84 -17.21
CA GLU A 46 -2.30 4.77 -17.06
C GLU A 46 -2.97 4.81 -15.67
N TYR A 47 -2.20 5.00 -14.60
CA TYR A 47 -2.75 5.16 -13.25
C TYR A 47 -3.62 6.41 -13.11
N GLN A 48 -3.31 7.50 -13.81
CA GLN A 48 -4.19 8.68 -13.87
C GLN A 48 -5.53 8.39 -14.56
N LYS A 49 -5.54 7.53 -15.59
CA LYS A 49 -6.80 7.08 -16.21
C LYS A 49 -7.60 6.22 -15.24
N ILE A 50 -6.94 5.28 -14.57
CA ILE A 50 -7.56 4.42 -13.55
C ILE A 50 -8.19 5.28 -12.45
N LEU A 51 -7.47 6.31 -11.97
CA LEU A 51 -8.01 7.24 -10.97
C LEU A 51 -9.30 7.93 -11.47
N ALA A 52 -9.29 8.44 -12.70
CA ALA A 52 -10.47 9.07 -13.29
C ALA A 52 -11.65 8.10 -13.47
N GLU A 53 -11.38 6.83 -13.77
CA GLU A 53 -12.41 5.78 -13.84
C GLU A 53 -12.98 5.42 -12.47
N ILE A 54 -12.13 5.34 -11.44
CA ILE A 54 -12.56 5.13 -10.05
C ILE A 54 -13.44 6.28 -9.58
N ASP A 55 -13.02 7.53 -9.84
CA ASP A 55 -13.77 8.72 -9.46
C ASP A 55 -15.14 8.74 -10.15
N ARG A 56 -15.17 8.51 -11.47
CA ARG A 56 -16.42 8.44 -12.23
C ARG A 56 -17.36 7.35 -11.73
N PHE A 57 -16.82 6.15 -11.45
CA PHE A 57 -17.63 5.05 -10.95
C PHE A 57 -18.14 5.33 -9.53
N GLY A 58 -17.29 5.89 -8.66
CA GLY A 58 -17.68 6.31 -7.31
C GLY A 58 -18.79 7.35 -7.32
N GLU A 59 -18.68 8.39 -8.17
CA GLU A 59 -19.72 9.39 -8.36
C GLU A 59 -21.04 8.77 -8.85
N ALA A 60 -20.96 7.86 -9.83
CA ALA A 60 -22.14 7.17 -10.34
C ALA A 60 -22.88 6.40 -9.24
N LEU A 61 -22.16 5.72 -8.34
CA LEU A 61 -22.78 5.00 -7.22
C LEU A 61 -23.53 5.93 -6.25
N GLU A 62 -23.09 7.18 -6.08
CA GLU A 62 -23.69 8.13 -5.16
C GLU A 62 -24.88 8.91 -5.75
N THR A 63 -25.34 8.57 -6.97
CA THR A 63 -26.53 9.17 -7.59
C THR A 63 -27.84 8.49 -7.17
N GLU A 64 -28.93 9.27 -7.08
CA GLU A 64 -30.26 8.76 -6.75
C GLU A 64 -30.78 7.71 -7.77
N GLU A 65 -30.31 7.77 -9.01
CA GLU A 65 -30.66 6.82 -10.08
C GLU A 65 -30.19 5.38 -9.78
N ASN A 66 -29.20 5.22 -8.91
CA ASN A 66 -28.62 3.93 -8.54
C ASN A 66 -29.15 3.36 -7.20
N TYR A 67 -30.26 3.89 -6.67
CA TYR A 67 -30.93 3.40 -5.45
C TYR A 67 -31.22 1.89 -5.47
N GLY A 68 -31.44 1.30 -6.65
CA GLY A 68 -31.71 -0.14 -6.78
C GLY A 68 -30.51 -1.05 -6.58
N LEU A 69 -29.28 -0.53 -6.61
CA LEU A 69 -28.09 -1.38 -6.62
C LEU A 69 -27.85 -2.07 -5.28
N ALA A 70 -28.01 -1.36 -4.16
CA ALA A 70 -27.79 -1.91 -2.83
C ALA A 70 -28.65 -3.17 -2.52
N PRO A 71 -29.97 -3.18 -2.73
CA PRO A 71 -30.77 -4.39 -2.56
C PRO A 71 -30.44 -5.47 -3.60
N LEU A 72 -30.10 -5.12 -4.85
CA LEU A 72 -29.71 -6.09 -5.88
C LEU A 72 -28.40 -6.81 -5.52
N MET A 73 -27.42 -6.10 -4.96
CA MET A 73 -26.18 -6.69 -4.46
C MET A 73 -26.46 -7.66 -3.30
N GLN A 74 -27.37 -7.29 -2.38
CA GLN A 74 -27.79 -8.17 -1.30
C GLN A 74 -28.43 -9.46 -1.84
N PHE A 75 -29.33 -9.35 -2.83
CA PHE A 75 -29.93 -10.53 -3.46
C PHE A 75 -28.91 -11.40 -4.20
N ALA A 76 -27.98 -10.77 -4.93
CA ALA A 76 -26.92 -11.47 -5.63
C ALA A 76 -26.06 -12.27 -4.65
N ALA A 77 -25.71 -11.69 -3.50
CA ALA A 77 -24.94 -12.36 -2.47
C ALA A 77 -25.69 -13.53 -1.82
N ILE A 78 -26.98 -13.38 -1.52
CA ILE A 78 -27.82 -14.49 -1.02
C ILE A 78 -27.83 -15.65 -2.03
N ARG A 79 -28.00 -15.35 -3.32
CA ARG A 79 -27.99 -16.35 -4.39
C ARG A 79 -26.63 -17.05 -4.52
N ALA A 80 -25.55 -16.30 -4.33
CA ALA A 80 -24.18 -16.82 -4.36
C ALA A 80 -23.76 -17.51 -3.05
N GLN A 81 -24.60 -17.48 -2.01
CA GLN A 81 -24.29 -17.98 -0.66
C GLN A 81 -23.07 -17.31 -0.03
N GLU A 82 -22.83 -16.04 -0.38
CA GLU A 82 -21.73 -15.26 0.19
C GLU A 82 -22.06 -14.81 1.62
N PRO A 83 -21.10 -14.90 2.55
CA PRO A 83 -21.28 -14.36 3.89
C PRO A 83 -21.27 -12.83 3.85
N PRO A 84 -22.03 -12.16 4.75
CA PRO A 84 -21.97 -10.72 4.88
C PRO A 84 -20.54 -10.23 5.13
N PRO A 85 -20.15 -9.07 4.59
CA PRO A 85 -18.88 -8.44 4.90
C PRO A 85 -18.71 -8.26 6.42
N GLN A 86 -17.53 -8.62 6.95
CA GLN A 86 -17.22 -8.46 8.37
C GLN A 86 -16.69 -7.07 8.73
N THR A 87 -16.70 -6.14 7.78
CA THR A 87 -16.17 -4.80 7.96
C THR A 87 -17.04 -3.96 8.88
N THR A 88 -16.41 -3.33 9.88
CA THR A 88 -17.05 -2.29 10.68
C THR A 88 -16.94 -0.94 9.96
N PHE A 89 -18.09 -0.38 9.55
CA PHE A 89 -18.14 0.90 8.84
C PHE A 89 -18.21 2.06 9.83
N HIS A 90 -17.08 2.71 10.08
CA HIS A 90 -17.00 3.83 11.04
C HIS A 90 -17.51 5.17 10.49
N LYS A 91 -17.59 5.33 9.17
CA LYS A 91 -17.97 6.60 8.51
C LYS A 91 -18.82 6.33 7.25
N VAL A 92 -20.13 6.53 7.38
CA VAL A 92 -21.11 6.42 6.28
C VAL A 92 -21.90 7.74 6.13
N THR A 93 -22.09 8.18 4.90
CA THR A 93 -22.89 9.36 4.55
C THR A 93 -24.39 9.11 4.78
N GLU A 94 -25.21 10.17 4.85
CA GLU A 94 -26.68 10.01 4.97
C GLU A 94 -27.28 9.23 3.79
N PHE A 95 -26.79 9.44 2.57
CA PHE A 95 -27.17 8.63 1.42
C PHE A 95 -26.77 7.16 1.60
N GLN A 96 -25.57 6.87 2.09
CA GLN A 96 -25.14 5.49 2.37
C GLN A 96 -25.95 4.82 3.48
N LYS A 97 -26.42 5.58 4.47
CA LYS A 97 -27.35 5.07 5.51
C LYS A 97 -28.71 4.71 4.91
N SER A 98 -29.20 5.47 3.92
CA SER A 98 -30.46 5.10 3.23
C SER A 98 -30.30 3.83 2.37
N GLN A 99 -29.06 3.54 1.95
CA GLN A 99 -28.64 2.36 1.19
C GLN A 99 -28.02 1.26 2.06
N ALA A 100 -28.41 1.09 3.33
CA ALA A 100 -27.71 0.29 4.37
C ALA A 100 -27.58 -1.24 4.14
N ALA A 101 -27.31 -1.70 2.92
CA ALA A 101 -26.87 -3.04 2.59
C ALA A 101 -25.34 -3.16 2.78
N PRO A 102 -24.85 -4.16 3.52
CA PRO A 102 -23.44 -4.26 3.89
C PRO A 102 -22.51 -4.46 2.68
N TYR A 103 -22.96 -5.13 1.62
CA TYR A 103 -22.17 -5.31 0.39
C TYR A 103 -21.95 -4.00 -0.39
N TYR A 104 -22.96 -3.11 -0.40
CA TYR A 104 -22.83 -1.81 -1.03
C TYR A 104 -21.83 -0.92 -0.29
N LEU A 105 -21.92 -0.92 1.05
CA LEU A 105 -20.97 -0.19 1.89
C LEU A 105 -19.53 -0.73 1.74
N GLU A 106 -19.38 -2.05 1.61
CA GLU A 106 -18.08 -2.67 1.36
C GLU A 106 -17.51 -2.26 0.00
N LEU A 107 -18.33 -2.23 -1.06
CA LEU A 107 -17.91 -1.74 -2.37
C LEU A 107 -17.39 -0.30 -2.30
N VAL A 108 -18.15 0.59 -1.66
CA VAL A 108 -17.72 2.00 -1.53
C VAL A 108 -16.42 2.11 -0.73
N ARG A 109 -16.26 1.31 0.34
CA ARG A 109 -14.99 1.26 1.08
C ARG A 109 -13.83 0.81 0.19
N LEU A 110 -14.01 -0.27 -0.56
CA LEU A 110 -12.96 -0.81 -1.43
C LEU A 110 -12.58 0.17 -2.54
N LEU A 111 -13.55 0.91 -3.11
CA LEU A 111 -13.26 1.97 -4.08
C LEU A 111 -12.45 3.11 -3.47
N ARG A 112 -12.77 3.54 -2.24
CA ARG A 112 -11.99 4.57 -1.53
C ARG A 112 -10.56 4.10 -1.26
N LEU A 113 -10.38 2.85 -0.81
CA LEU A 113 -9.05 2.26 -0.60
C LEU A 113 -8.25 2.19 -1.92
N LEU A 114 -8.89 1.75 -3.00
CA LEU A 114 -8.27 1.69 -4.32
C LEU A 114 -7.86 3.08 -4.80
N ARG A 115 -8.74 4.08 -4.67
CA ARG A 115 -8.47 5.48 -5.01
C ARG A 115 -7.23 6.00 -4.28
N THR A 116 -7.17 5.84 -2.95
CA THR A 116 -6.02 6.27 -2.14
C THR A 116 -4.74 5.56 -2.56
N GLY A 117 -4.79 4.23 -2.77
CA GLY A 117 -3.62 3.46 -3.23
C GLY A 117 -3.10 3.92 -4.59
N VAL A 118 -3.99 4.29 -5.52
CA VAL A 118 -3.63 4.83 -6.84
C VAL A 118 -3.01 6.23 -6.71
N GLU A 119 -3.56 7.12 -5.90
CA GLU A 119 -3.00 8.46 -5.64
C GLU A 119 -1.59 8.39 -5.02
N ASP A 120 -1.40 7.50 -4.06
CA ASP A 120 -0.11 7.27 -3.44
C ASP A 120 0.91 6.74 -4.46
N HIS A 121 0.50 5.78 -5.30
CA HIS A 121 1.36 5.25 -6.34
C HIS A 121 1.75 6.31 -7.38
N ILE A 122 0.80 7.15 -7.82
CA ILE A 122 1.06 8.29 -8.71
C ILE A 122 2.07 9.25 -8.07
N THR A 123 1.92 9.54 -6.78
CA THR A 123 2.83 10.42 -6.03
C THR A 123 4.26 9.85 -5.99
N MET A 124 4.38 8.54 -5.77
CA MET A 124 5.68 7.85 -5.74
C MET A 124 6.37 7.77 -7.10
N MET A 125 5.60 7.71 -8.19
CA MET A 125 6.14 7.77 -9.56
C MET A 125 6.60 9.18 -9.97
N GLN A 126 6.33 10.22 -9.18
CA GLN A 126 6.83 11.55 -9.49
C GLN A 126 8.37 11.57 -9.41
N PRO A 127 9.05 12.17 -10.40
CA PRO A 127 10.49 12.33 -10.33
C PRO A 127 10.84 13.14 -9.07
N PRO A 128 11.86 12.72 -8.29
CA PRO A 128 12.21 13.42 -7.07
C PRO A 128 12.63 14.86 -7.39
N LYS A 129 12.20 15.82 -6.56
CA LYS A 129 12.75 17.19 -6.59
C LYS A 129 14.22 17.12 -6.13
N GLY A 130 15.17 17.29 -7.05
CA GLY A 130 16.61 17.27 -6.75
C GLY A 130 17.37 16.11 -7.41
N ARG A 131 18.44 15.63 -6.76
CA ARG A 131 19.32 14.58 -7.31
C ARG A 131 18.52 13.30 -7.54
N LYS A 132 18.59 12.74 -8.75
CA LYS A 132 17.98 11.44 -9.11
C LYS A 132 18.46 10.39 -8.11
N GLY A 133 17.57 9.94 -7.23
CA GLY A 133 17.80 8.79 -6.35
C GLY A 133 17.59 7.49 -7.11
N ASN A 134 18.03 6.37 -6.53
CA ASN A 134 17.74 5.04 -7.06
C ASN A 134 16.26 4.70 -6.79
N SER A 135 15.40 5.01 -7.76
CA SER A 135 13.94 4.87 -7.64
C SER A 135 13.51 3.40 -7.56
N ALA A 136 14.15 2.52 -8.32
CA ALA A 136 13.94 1.07 -8.22
C ALA A 136 14.22 0.54 -6.81
N LEU A 137 15.31 1.00 -6.19
CA LEU A 137 15.62 0.62 -4.81
C LEU A 137 14.59 1.17 -3.80
N ARG A 138 14.04 2.36 -4.02
CA ARG A 138 12.98 2.91 -3.15
C ARG A 138 11.70 2.07 -3.22
N ASP A 139 11.29 1.68 -4.43
CA ASP A 139 10.07 0.88 -4.61
C ASP A 139 10.26 -0.55 -4.09
N PHE A 140 11.46 -1.11 -4.25
CA PHE A 140 11.85 -2.36 -3.60
C PHE A 140 11.73 -2.28 -2.08
N VAL A 141 12.31 -1.25 -1.46
CA VAL A 141 12.26 -1.05 0.00
C VAL A 141 10.83 -0.76 0.48
N LEU A 142 10.00 -0.07 -0.29
CA LEU A 142 8.58 0.11 0.04
C LEU A 142 7.88 -1.25 0.14
N ARG A 143 8.03 -2.11 -0.88
CA ARG A 143 7.41 -3.43 -0.90
C ARG A 143 7.90 -4.29 0.27
N LEU A 144 9.19 -4.23 0.58
CA LEU A 144 9.75 -4.89 1.76
C LEU A 144 9.20 -4.33 3.08
N SER A 145 8.87 -3.04 3.15
CA SER A 145 8.25 -2.44 4.35
C SER A 145 6.84 -2.94 4.60
N ILE A 146 6.05 -3.12 3.53
CA ILE A 146 4.70 -3.68 3.60
C ILE A 146 4.80 -5.14 4.03
N PHE A 147 5.65 -5.90 3.33
CA PHE A 147 5.96 -7.29 3.66
C PHE A 147 6.34 -7.44 5.14
N TRP A 148 7.28 -6.62 5.65
CA TRP A 148 7.73 -6.64 7.03
C TRP A 148 6.59 -6.41 8.02
N THR A 149 5.79 -5.37 7.82
CA THR A 149 4.69 -5.04 8.73
C THR A 149 3.62 -6.12 8.74
N GLU A 150 3.23 -6.65 7.58
CA GLU A 150 2.20 -7.69 7.47
C GLU A 150 2.65 -9.01 8.11
N ASN A 151 3.90 -9.41 7.88
CA ASN A 151 4.39 -10.74 8.27
C ASN A 151 4.99 -10.79 9.69
N THR A 152 5.24 -9.63 10.31
CA THR A 152 5.83 -9.58 11.65
C THR A 152 4.99 -8.79 12.65
N GLY A 153 4.01 -8.01 12.19
CA GLY A 153 3.24 -7.09 13.04
C GLY A 153 4.07 -5.93 13.62
N ARG A 154 5.35 -5.80 13.26
CA ARG A 154 6.27 -4.80 13.81
C ARG A 154 6.36 -3.56 12.93
N LYS A 155 6.67 -2.43 13.58
CA LYS A 155 6.93 -1.17 12.88
C LYS A 155 8.14 -1.33 11.96
N PHE A 156 8.03 -0.83 10.74
CA PHE A 156 9.18 -0.69 9.84
C PHE A 156 9.94 0.58 10.22
N SER A 157 11.09 0.43 10.88
CA SER A 157 11.86 1.54 11.42
C SER A 157 13.32 1.49 10.97
N PHE A 158 13.99 2.62 11.15
CA PHE A 158 15.43 2.79 10.98
C PHE A 158 15.84 3.73 12.10
N ASP A 159 16.30 3.19 13.23
CA ASP A 159 16.73 4.04 14.34
C ASP A 159 18.25 4.10 14.47
N HIS A 160 18.68 5.33 14.73
CA HIS A 160 20.06 5.77 14.84
C HIS A 160 20.12 6.74 16.02
N HIS A 161 20.39 6.20 17.21
CA HIS A 161 20.91 6.94 18.35
C HIS A 161 22.04 6.09 18.96
N GLU A 162 23.24 6.68 19.06
CA GLU A 162 24.30 6.22 19.97
C GLU A 162 24.84 4.78 19.81
N GLY A 163 25.31 4.41 18.61
CA GLY A 163 26.28 3.30 18.45
C GLY A 163 25.78 1.87 18.65
N GLN A 164 24.46 1.64 18.75
CA GLN A 164 23.85 0.30 18.76
C GLN A 164 23.59 -0.23 17.33
N PRO A 165 23.51 -1.57 17.15
CA PRO A 165 23.40 -2.21 15.84
C PRO A 165 22.11 -1.81 15.12
N LEU A 166 22.16 -1.85 13.79
CA LEU A 166 21.07 -1.45 12.93
C LEU A 166 19.78 -2.21 13.29
N THR A 167 18.61 -1.55 13.23
CA THR A 167 17.31 -2.18 13.54
C THR A 167 17.09 -3.48 12.77
N GLU A 168 16.38 -4.45 13.32
CA GLU A 168 16.08 -5.72 12.62
C GLU A 168 15.41 -5.51 11.24
N ALA A 169 14.58 -4.48 11.09
CA ALA A 169 13.98 -4.11 9.82
C ALA A 169 15.03 -3.70 8.77
N TYR A 170 16.10 -3.03 9.21
CA TYR A 170 17.25 -2.71 8.35
C TYR A 170 18.04 -3.96 8.01
N GLU A 171 18.35 -4.81 8.98
CA GLU A 171 19.11 -6.05 8.72
C GLU A 171 18.36 -6.95 7.74
N PHE A 172 17.03 -7.02 7.88
CA PHE A 172 16.15 -7.71 6.95
C PHE A 172 16.28 -7.14 5.52
N VAL A 173 16.12 -5.81 5.37
CA VAL A 173 16.23 -5.16 4.06
C VAL A 173 17.62 -5.37 3.46
N GLN A 174 18.67 -5.21 4.27
CA GLN A 174 20.05 -5.41 3.82
C GLN A 174 20.29 -6.85 3.38
N SER A 175 19.84 -7.83 4.16
CA SER A 175 19.97 -9.26 3.83
C SER A 175 19.30 -9.58 2.49
N VAL A 176 18.07 -9.09 2.29
CA VAL A 176 17.31 -9.33 1.06
C VAL A 176 17.89 -8.57 -0.14
N ALA A 177 18.32 -7.31 0.06
CA ALA A 177 18.95 -6.51 -0.98
C ALA A 177 20.29 -7.09 -1.44
N CYS A 178 21.19 -7.41 -0.52
CA CYS A 178 22.51 -7.96 -0.83
C CYS A 178 22.44 -9.38 -1.43
N HIS A 179 21.40 -10.16 -1.09
CA HIS A 179 21.16 -11.44 -1.75
C HIS A 179 20.75 -11.28 -3.22
N LEU A 180 20.00 -10.21 -3.53
CA LEU A 180 19.48 -9.95 -4.87
C LEU A 180 20.50 -9.25 -5.78
N ASP A 181 21.20 -8.25 -5.25
CA ASP A 181 22.30 -7.55 -5.90
C ASP A 181 23.38 -7.21 -4.85
N PRO A 182 24.48 -7.98 -4.81
CA PRO A 182 25.57 -7.75 -3.86
C PRO A 182 26.27 -6.40 -4.01
N ASN A 183 26.09 -5.70 -5.14
CA ASN A 183 26.79 -4.45 -5.43
C ASN A 183 26.04 -3.21 -4.95
N ILE A 184 24.84 -3.35 -4.39
CA ILE A 184 24.09 -2.20 -3.87
C ILE A 184 24.85 -1.63 -2.67
N PRO A 185 25.31 -0.36 -2.71
CA PRO A 185 26.00 0.24 -1.59
C PRO A 185 25.07 0.40 -0.39
N GLU A 186 25.59 0.10 0.81
CA GLU A 186 24.86 0.23 2.07
C GLU A 186 24.21 1.61 2.27
N ALA A 187 24.91 2.67 1.86
CA ALA A 187 24.41 4.03 1.91
C ALA A 187 23.12 4.22 1.07
N GLN A 188 23.01 3.55 -0.08
CA GLN A 188 21.80 3.62 -0.91
C GLN A 188 20.61 2.95 -0.24
N ILE A 189 20.83 1.81 0.42
CA ILE A 189 19.80 1.10 1.21
C ILE A 189 19.30 1.99 2.35
N LYS A 190 20.23 2.60 3.11
CA LYS A 190 19.87 3.55 4.18
C LYS A 190 19.05 4.73 3.67
N THR A 191 19.46 5.33 2.54
CA THR A 191 18.71 6.43 1.93
C THR A 191 17.33 6.01 1.48
N ALA A 192 17.18 4.83 0.87
CA ALA A 192 15.89 4.30 0.45
C ALA A 192 14.95 4.01 1.65
N MET A 193 15.47 3.40 2.72
CA MET A 193 14.70 3.16 3.95
C MET A 193 14.21 4.46 4.59
N ARG A 194 15.09 5.46 4.75
CA ARG A 194 14.71 6.77 5.30
C ARG A 194 13.62 7.45 4.46
N TYR A 195 13.73 7.37 3.14
CA TYR A 195 12.71 7.89 2.24
C TYR A 195 11.35 7.20 2.46
N VAL A 196 11.32 5.86 2.47
CA VAL A 196 10.09 5.09 2.70
C VAL A 196 9.48 5.38 4.07
N ILE A 197 10.30 5.47 5.12
CA ILE A 197 9.82 5.85 6.46
C ILE A 197 9.20 7.25 6.45
N GLY A 198 9.84 8.21 5.77
CA GLY A 198 9.29 9.55 5.58
C GLY A 198 7.90 9.51 4.93
N GLN A 199 7.76 8.80 3.81
CA GLN A 199 6.47 8.64 3.11
C GLN A 199 5.40 8.00 4.01
N ARG A 200 5.76 6.96 4.76
CA ARG A 200 4.83 6.28 5.67
C ARG A 200 4.36 7.20 6.79
N ASN A 201 5.26 7.98 7.38
CA ASN A 201 4.90 8.95 8.41
C ASN A 201 3.96 10.05 7.85
N GLU A 202 4.18 10.50 6.61
CA GLU A 202 3.28 11.43 5.93
C GLU A 202 1.89 10.82 5.69
N TRP A 203 1.82 9.55 5.27
CA TRP A 203 0.56 8.83 5.11
C TRP A 203 -0.19 8.66 6.42
N GLU A 204 0.50 8.26 7.50
CA GLU A 204 -0.08 8.17 8.85
C GLU A 204 -0.60 9.52 9.31
N LYS A 205 0.13 10.61 9.06
CA LYS A 205 -0.31 11.97 9.36
C LYS A 205 -1.59 12.35 8.60
N ARG A 206 -1.64 12.12 7.28
CA ARG A 206 -2.84 12.38 6.46
C ARG A 206 -4.04 11.57 6.92
N ALA A 207 -3.83 10.30 7.28
CA ALA A 207 -4.89 9.44 7.81
C ALA A 207 -5.43 9.99 9.15
N ASN A 208 -4.55 10.47 10.03
CA ASN A 208 -4.94 11.10 11.29
C ASN A 208 -5.69 12.43 11.09
N GLU A 209 -5.25 13.27 10.15
CA GLU A 209 -5.92 14.53 9.79
C GLU A 209 -7.32 14.29 9.21
N ALA A 210 -7.45 13.34 8.29
CA ALA A 210 -8.75 12.92 7.75
C ALA A 210 -9.64 12.26 8.82
N SER A 211 -9.02 11.60 9.82
CA SER A 211 -9.75 11.07 10.97
C SER A 211 -10.37 12.19 11.82
N ASN A 212 -9.55 13.19 12.17
CA ASN A 212 -9.92 14.33 13.02
C ASN A 212 -10.90 15.29 12.34
N ALA A 213 -10.73 15.57 11.04
CA ALA A 213 -11.64 16.46 10.29
C ALA A 213 -13.08 15.93 10.21
N ALA A 214 -13.27 14.62 10.37
CA ALA A 214 -14.58 13.97 10.35
C ALA A 214 -15.16 13.68 11.75
N SER A 215 -14.51 14.16 12.82
CA SER A 215 -15.05 14.22 14.18
C SER A 215 -15.27 15.69 14.54
N PRO A 216 -16.39 16.32 14.12
CA PRO A 216 -16.68 17.66 14.62
C PRO A 216 -16.81 17.56 16.14
N SER A 217 -16.06 18.41 16.83
CA SER A 217 -16.15 18.64 18.27
C SER A 217 -17.62 18.71 18.65
N ARG A 218 -18.07 17.78 19.50
CA ARG A 218 -19.35 17.95 20.20
C ARG A 218 -19.16 19.10 21.18
N GLU A 219 -19.49 20.31 20.77
CA GLU A 219 -19.88 21.40 21.65
C GLU A 219 -21.39 21.33 21.90
#